data_AF-A0A6P8I0W6-F1
#
_entry.id   AF-A0A6P8I0W6-F1
#
_cell.length_a   1.000
_cell.length_b   1.000
_cell.length_c   1.000
_cell.angle_alpha   90.00
_cell.angle_beta   90.00
_cell.angle_gamma   90.00
#
_symmetry.space_group_name_H-M   'P 1'
#
loop_
_entity.id
_entity.type
_entity.pdbx_description
1 polymer ?
#
loop_
_entity_poly.entity_id
_entity_poly.type
_entity_poly.pdbx_seq_one_letter_code
_entity_poly.pdbx_strand_id
1 'polypeptide(L)'
;MVTKKIILWTAPRCVSTAFERSIMTLSNVKVFHEPYSNVFYFGQERQSLRYASSPIDPKESYHLVGKKLNKEYDGVNVVFSKDMAYCVQNNFHIFLDKTFHDFQHTFLIRDPAKAITSLYHASTNPKLTGWNYFDPVEAGFRQMYDLYKFITENIHPNPVVVDADDLLDHPDETMKSYCDAIGIMYESHMTSWEPGPVPDWDTWSGWHENALKSSGFAPRSEKKPYKPEKNKVPDEILRVVEESRYYYDYLASRKILSIYP
;
A
#
# COMPACT_ATOMS: atom_id res chain seq x y z
N MET A 1 -18.32 -20.24 -4.36
CA MET A 1 -17.15 -20.01 -3.48
C MET A 1 -17.39 -18.71 -2.73
N VAL A 2 -16.94 -18.58 -1.48
CA VAL A 2 -17.02 -17.31 -0.76
C VAL A 2 -15.95 -16.36 -1.32
N THR A 3 -16.34 -15.14 -1.69
CA THR A 3 -15.42 -14.10 -2.21
C THR A 3 -14.42 -13.72 -1.14
N LYS A 4 -13.12 -13.79 -1.47
CA LYS A 4 -12.04 -13.33 -0.59
C LYS A 4 -11.96 -11.81 -0.63
N LYS A 5 -11.96 -11.16 0.53
CA LYS A 5 -11.83 -9.70 0.64
C LYS A 5 -10.50 -9.39 1.30
N ILE A 6 -9.63 -8.67 0.60
CA ILE A 6 -8.27 -8.39 1.05
C ILE A 6 -8.03 -6.89 1.02
N ILE A 7 -7.42 -6.37 2.09
CA ILE A 7 -6.88 -5.01 2.10
C ILE A 7 -5.37 -5.09 2.29
N LEU A 8 -4.62 -4.50 1.35
CA LEU A 8 -3.20 -4.27 1.43
C LEU A 8 -2.92 -2.87 1.99
N TRP A 9 -2.38 -2.84 3.19
CA TRP A 9 -1.89 -1.63 3.84
C TRP A 9 -0.41 -1.41 3.55
N THR A 10 -0.03 -0.17 3.34
CA THR A 10 1.37 0.19 3.03
C THR A 10 1.72 1.59 3.54
N ALA A 11 3.00 1.93 3.52
CA ALA A 11 3.45 3.32 3.40
C ALA A 11 3.64 3.70 1.93
N PRO A 12 3.67 5.00 1.56
CA PRO A 12 4.04 5.42 0.22
C PRO A 12 5.40 4.86 -0.20
N ARG A 13 5.58 4.67 -1.51
CA ARG A 13 6.87 4.29 -2.12
C ARG A 13 7.40 2.91 -1.67
N CYS A 14 6.53 2.04 -1.17
CA CYS A 14 6.84 0.66 -0.81
C CYS A 14 6.52 -0.36 -1.91
N VAL A 15 6.46 0.04 -3.19
CA VAL A 15 6.21 -0.85 -4.34
C VAL A 15 4.75 -1.34 -4.44
N SER A 16 3.85 -0.83 -3.60
CA SER A 16 2.42 -1.23 -3.54
C SER A 16 1.65 -1.10 -4.85
N THR A 17 1.97 -0.12 -5.71
CA THR A 17 1.31 0.02 -7.03
C THR A 17 1.73 -1.08 -8.01
N ALA A 18 2.97 -1.58 -7.93
CA ALA A 18 3.38 -2.76 -8.71
C ALA A 18 2.81 -4.06 -8.12
N PHE A 19 2.67 -4.12 -6.79
CA PHE A 19 1.93 -5.21 -6.14
C PHE A 19 0.47 -5.25 -6.61
N GLU A 20 -0.19 -4.10 -6.66
CA GLU A 20 -1.54 -3.96 -7.19
C GLU A 20 -1.63 -4.45 -8.65
N ARG A 21 -0.65 -4.10 -9.52
CA ARG A 21 -0.56 -4.64 -10.89
C ARG A 21 -0.52 -6.15 -10.94
N SER A 22 0.29 -6.75 -10.07
CA SER A 22 0.38 -8.20 -9.96
C SER A 22 -0.97 -8.83 -9.60
N ILE A 23 -1.72 -8.23 -8.67
CA ILE A 23 -3.06 -8.69 -8.31
C ILE A 23 -4.06 -8.49 -9.46
N MET A 24 -3.95 -7.40 -10.23
CA MET A 24 -4.82 -7.13 -11.37
C MET A 24 -4.72 -8.16 -12.50
N THR A 25 -3.67 -8.99 -12.55
CA THR A 25 -3.55 -10.04 -13.58
C THR A 25 -4.41 -11.27 -13.29
N LEU A 26 -5.00 -11.38 -12.10
CA LEU A 26 -5.90 -12.47 -11.73
C LEU A 26 -7.17 -12.41 -12.57
N SER A 27 -7.66 -13.57 -12.99
CA SER A 27 -8.80 -13.63 -13.92
C SER A 27 -10.13 -13.15 -13.34
N ASN A 28 -10.34 -13.29 -12.03
CA ASN A 28 -11.65 -13.08 -11.36
C ASN A 28 -11.56 -12.08 -10.19
N VAL A 29 -10.81 -10.99 -10.37
CA VAL A 29 -10.54 -9.99 -9.33
C VAL A 29 -11.26 -8.67 -9.56
N LYS A 30 -11.71 -8.03 -8.47
CA LYS A 30 -12.04 -6.61 -8.43
C LYS A 30 -11.02 -5.88 -7.57
N VAL A 31 -10.21 -5.04 -8.22
CA VAL A 31 -9.21 -4.20 -7.54
C VAL A 31 -9.77 -2.79 -7.31
N PHE A 32 -9.52 -2.26 -6.11
CA PHE A 32 -9.77 -0.88 -5.74
C PHE A 32 -8.46 -0.16 -5.45
N HIS A 33 -8.23 0.89 -6.23
CA HIS A 33 -7.07 1.74 -6.09
C HIS A 33 -7.34 2.85 -5.07
N GLU A 34 -6.75 2.71 -3.89
CA GLU A 34 -6.67 3.73 -2.85
C GLU A 34 -7.99 4.44 -2.45
N PRO A 35 -9.10 3.69 -2.22
CA PRO A 35 -10.35 4.30 -1.79
C PRO A 35 -10.23 5.06 -0.45
N TYR A 36 -9.39 4.65 0.49
CA TYR A 36 -9.22 5.39 1.74
C TYR A 36 -8.38 6.66 1.56
N SER A 37 -7.42 6.68 0.63
CA SER A 37 -6.74 7.93 0.22
C SER A 37 -7.73 8.96 -0.31
N ASN A 38 -8.73 8.54 -1.11
CA ASN A 38 -9.75 9.47 -1.61
C ASN A 38 -10.53 10.13 -0.46
N VAL A 39 -10.92 9.35 0.55
CA VAL A 39 -11.57 9.87 1.76
C VAL A 39 -10.64 10.84 2.50
N PHE A 40 -9.38 10.46 2.70
CA PHE A 40 -8.39 11.22 3.46
C PHE A 40 -8.09 12.60 2.85
N TYR A 41 -8.08 12.71 1.52
CA TYR A 41 -7.74 13.93 0.80
C TYR A 41 -8.96 14.76 0.35
N PHE A 42 -10.04 14.10 -0.07
CA PHE A 42 -11.17 14.77 -0.75
C PHE A 42 -12.53 14.54 -0.08
N GLY A 43 -12.64 13.53 0.78
CA GLY A 43 -13.92 13.12 1.37
C GLY A 43 -14.48 14.05 2.45
N GLN A 44 -15.67 13.70 2.93
CA GLN A 44 -16.36 14.44 4.00
C GLN A 44 -15.59 14.40 5.32
N GLU A 45 -14.86 13.31 5.57
CA GLU A 45 -14.02 13.10 6.75
C GLU A 45 -12.53 13.32 6.45
N ARG A 46 -12.20 14.13 5.43
CA ARG A 46 -10.81 14.42 5.03
C ARG A 46 -9.98 14.95 6.20
N GLN A 47 -8.73 14.50 6.28
CA GLN A 47 -7.79 14.89 7.35
C GLN A 47 -6.58 15.64 6.82
N SER A 48 -6.34 15.63 5.50
CA SER A 48 -5.25 16.38 4.89
C SER A 48 -5.66 17.81 4.56
N LEU A 49 -4.73 18.74 4.74
CA LEU A 49 -4.87 20.12 4.26
C LEU A 49 -4.39 20.30 2.81
N ARG A 50 -3.75 19.27 2.23
CA ARG A 50 -3.12 19.34 0.90
C ARG A 50 -4.08 19.77 -0.21
N TYR A 51 -5.34 19.33 -0.10
CA TYR A 51 -6.41 19.66 -1.04
C TYR A 51 -7.56 20.40 -0.34
N ALA A 52 -7.26 21.18 0.71
CA ALA A 52 -8.27 21.91 1.48
C ALA A 52 -9.10 22.88 0.61
N SER A 53 -8.51 23.42 -0.47
CA SER A 53 -9.17 24.28 -1.44
C SER A 53 -10.05 23.54 -2.44
N SER A 54 -9.89 22.23 -2.60
CA SER A 54 -10.77 21.43 -3.45
C SER A 54 -12.14 21.23 -2.77
N PRO A 55 -13.23 21.17 -3.56
CA PRO A 55 -14.55 20.82 -3.04
C PRO A 55 -14.52 19.47 -2.33
N ILE A 56 -15.32 19.33 -1.28
CA ILE A 56 -15.56 18.05 -0.62
C ILE A 56 -16.35 17.15 -1.57
N ASP A 57 -15.91 15.91 -1.76
CA ASP A 57 -16.67 14.91 -2.50
C ASP A 57 -17.63 14.17 -1.54
N PRO A 58 -18.96 14.35 -1.66
CA PRO A 58 -19.92 13.66 -0.80
C PRO A 58 -19.98 12.14 -1.04
N LYS A 59 -19.36 11.64 -2.12
CA LYS A 59 -19.30 10.21 -2.43
C LYS A 59 -18.12 9.50 -1.77
N GLU A 60 -17.20 10.25 -1.18
CA GLU A 60 -16.02 9.72 -0.50
C GLU A 60 -16.21 9.83 1.02
N SER A 61 -16.50 8.70 1.66
CA SER A 61 -16.54 8.56 3.12
C SER A 61 -16.11 7.16 3.56
N TYR A 62 -15.62 7.02 4.79
CA TYR A 62 -15.16 5.70 5.29
C TYR A 62 -16.28 4.65 5.24
N HIS A 63 -17.52 5.06 5.55
CA HIS A 63 -18.70 4.20 5.46
C HIS A 63 -18.99 3.75 4.01
N LEU A 64 -18.89 4.66 3.04
CA LEU A 64 -19.12 4.33 1.63
C LEU A 64 -18.02 3.42 1.07
N VAL A 65 -16.77 3.58 1.51
CA VAL A 65 -15.69 2.62 1.19
C VAL A 65 -16.04 1.24 1.71
N GLY A 66 -16.48 1.11 2.97
CA GLY A 66 -16.93 -0.16 3.54
C GLY A 66 -18.04 -0.83 2.73
N LYS A 67 -19.04 -0.06 2.28
CA LYS A 67 -20.10 -0.54 1.38
C LYS A 67 -19.57 -1.00 0.02
N LYS A 68 -18.63 -0.25 -0.56
CA LYS A 68 -18.02 -0.56 -1.86
C LYS A 68 -17.26 -1.87 -1.81
N LEU A 69 -16.41 -2.05 -0.79
CA LEU A 69 -15.61 -3.27 -0.62
C LEU A 69 -16.44 -4.50 -0.25
N ASN A 70 -17.61 -4.32 0.36
CA ASN A 70 -18.52 -5.42 0.71
C ASN A 70 -19.52 -5.80 -0.37
N LYS A 71 -19.63 -5.02 -1.44
CA LYS A 71 -20.56 -5.29 -2.54
C LYS A 71 -20.23 -6.63 -3.20
N GLU A 72 -21.26 -7.36 -3.61
CA GLU A 72 -21.11 -8.53 -4.48
C GLU A 72 -20.88 -8.08 -5.92
N TYR A 73 -19.87 -8.67 -6.56
CA TYR A 73 -19.50 -8.41 -7.94
C TYR A 73 -19.62 -9.72 -8.73
N ASP A 74 -20.44 -9.72 -9.77
CA ASP A 74 -20.70 -10.92 -10.58
C ASP A 74 -19.41 -11.48 -11.16
N GLY A 75 -19.18 -12.78 -10.97
CA GLY A 75 -17.98 -13.48 -11.45
C GLY A 75 -16.69 -13.19 -10.67
N VAL A 76 -16.73 -12.36 -9.62
CA VAL A 76 -15.54 -12.00 -8.82
C VAL A 76 -15.37 -12.93 -7.63
N ASN A 77 -14.20 -13.55 -7.52
CA ASN A 77 -13.82 -14.39 -6.38
C ASN A 77 -12.85 -13.67 -5.41
N VAL A 78 -12.23 -12.56 -5.84
CA VAL A 78 -11.33 -11.76 -5.02
C VAL A 78 -11.68 -10.28 -5.12
N VAL A 79 -11.96 -9.63 -4.00
CA VAL A 79 -12.02 -8.17 -3.87
C VAL A 79 -10.74 -7.72 -3.17
N PHE A 80 -9.95 -6.88 -3.82
CA PHE A 80 -8.67 -6.40 -3.32
C PHE A 80 -8.66 -4.88 -3.25
N SER A 81 -8.28 -4.31 -2.11
CA SER A 81 -8.07 -2.87 -1.92
C SER A 81 -6.63 -2.63 -1.54
N LYS A 82 -5.97 -1.63 -2.14
CA LYS A 82 -4.65 -1.16 -1.70
C LYS A 82 -4.77 0.26 -1.19
N ASP A 83 -4.22 0.55 -0.01
CA ASP A 83 -4.24 1.89 0.59
C ASP A 83 -3.05 2.16 1.50
N MET A 84 -2.81 3.44 1.74
CA MET A 84 -1.81 3.89 2.70
C MET A 84 -2.38 3.85 4.11
N ALA A 85 -1.63 3.29 5.07
CA ALA A 85 -2.12 3.13 6.44
C ALA A 85 -2.42 4.47 7.14
N TYR A 86 -1.71 5.56 6.77
CA TYR A 86 -1.97 6.87 7.36
C TYR A 86 -3.37 7.42 7.01
N CYS A 87 -3.99 6.95 5.92
CA CYS A 87 -5.31 7.38 5.52
C CYS A 87 -6.40 6.96 6.51
N VAL A 88 -6.12 6.02 7.43
CA VAL A 88 -7.08 5.53 8.43
C VAL A 88 -6.64 5.78 9.87
N GLN A 89 -5.58 6.55 10.12
CA GLN A 89 -4.92 6.67 11.44
C GLN A 89 -5.81 7.08 12.62
N ASN A 90 -6.89 7.81 12.37
CA ASN A 90 -7.86 8.22 13.41
C ASN A 90 -9.21 7.48 13.32
N ASN A 91 -9.29 6.46 12.46
CA ASN A 91 -10.53 5.78 12.11
C ASN A 91 -10.45 4.25 12.23
N PHE A 92 -9.50 3.70 12.98
CA PHE A 92 -9.36 2.24 13.13
C PHE A 92 -10.64 1.55 13.63
N HIS A 93 -11.44 2.25 14.45
CA HIS A 93 -12.70 1.75 14.98
C HIS A 93 -13.69 1.29 13.89
N ILE A 94 -13.58 1.79 12.65
CA ILE A 94 -14.44 1.36 11.53
C ILE A 94 -14.29 -0.13 11.25
N PHE A 95 -13.11 -0.71 11.48
CA PHE A 95 -12.83 -2.12 11.21
C PHE A 95 -13.37 -3.07 12.29
N LEU A 96 -13.88 -2.55 13.42
CA LEU A 96 -14.57 -3.37 14.43
C LEU A 96 -15.99 -3.73 14.01
N ASP A 97 -16.54 -3.00 13.04
CA ASP A 97 -17.85 -3.29 12.47
C ASP A 97 -17.86 -4.67 11.81
N LYS A 98 -18.97 -5.40 11.96
CA LYS A 98 -19.14 -6.76 11.43
C LYS A 98 -18.92 -6.87 9.93
N THR A 99 -19.15 -5.77 9.19
CA THR A 99 -18.90 -5.71 7.75
C THR A 99 -17.43 -5.90 7.37
N PHE A 100 -16.50 -5.74 8.31
CA PHE A 100 -15.06 -5.96 8.07
C PHE A 100 -14.53 -7.28 8.65
N HIS A 101 -15.34 -8.09 9.34
CA HIS A 101 -14.86 -9.31 10.03
C HIS A 101 -14.28 -10.37 9.08
N ASP A 102 -14.77 -10.42 7.83
CA ASP A 102 -14.28 -11.37 6.82
C ASP A 102 -13.10 -10.84 5.99
N PHE A 103 -12.61 -9.63 6.29
CA PHE A 103 -11.50 -9.04 5.55
C PHE A 103 -10.16 -9.57 6.05
N GLN A 104 -9.34 -10.02 5.11
CA GLN A 104 -7.94 -10.26 5.39
C GLN A 104 -7.14 -8.98 5.21
N HIS A 105 -6.52 -8.56 6.31
CA HIS A 105 -5.57 -7.47 6.29
C HIS A 105 -4.16 -8.00 6.00
N THR A 106 -3.46 -7.31 5.12
CA THR A 106 -2.09 -7.61 4.72
C THR A 106 -1.28 -6.31 4.69
N PHE A 107 0.04 -6.42 4.78
CA PHE A 107 0.93 -5.28 4.90
C PHE A 107 2.10 -5.43 3.94
N LEU A 108 2.45 -4.36 3.23
CA LEU A 108 3.66 -4.26 2.42
C LEU A 108 4.58 -3.19 3.03
N ILE A 109 5.78 -3.61 3.40
CA ILE A 109 6.79 -2.75 4.01
C ILE A 109 8.00 -2.61 3.09
N ARG A 110 8.80 -1.57 3.30
CA ARG A 110 10.07 -1.37 2.61
C ARG A 110 11.03 -0.64 3.55
N ASP A 111 12.33 -0.82 3.33
CA ASP A 111 13.34 -0.07 4.09
C ASP A 111 13.00 1.45 4.10
N PRO A 112 12.87 2.06 5.31
CA PRO A 112 12.42 3.43 5.46
C PRO A 112 13.33 4.43 4.76
N ALA A 113 14.64 4.19 4.68
CA ALA A 113 15.56 5.06 3.97
C ALA A 113 15.22 5.12 2.47
N LYS A 114 14.87 3.98 1.85
CA LYS A 114 14.46 3.96 0.43
C LYS A 114 13.11 4.64 0.23
N ALA A 115 12.13 4.28 1.04
CA ALA A 115 10.76 4.77 0.89
C ALA A 115 10.65 6.28 1.15
N ILE A 116 11.20 6.77 2.27
CA ILE A 116 11.06 8.17 2.68
C ILE A 116 11.89 9.09 1.78
N THR A 117 13.11 8.69 1.38
CA THR A 117 13.89 9.49 0.42
C THR A 117 13.17 9.58 -0.94
N SER A 118 12.59 8.47 -1.43
CA SER A 118 11.75 8.53 -2.63
C SER A 118 10.50 9.39 -2.44
N LEU A 119 9.88 9.36 -1.27
CA LEU A 119 8.68 10.15 -0.97
C LEU A 119 9.02 11.63 -0.96
N TYR A 120 10.08 12.03 -0.25
CA TYR A 120 10.59 13.41 -0.24
C TYR A 120 10.76 13.95 -1.65
N HIS A 121 11.55 13.27 -2.50
CA HIS A 121 11.81 13.75 -3.86
C HIS A 121 10.55 13.87 -4.72
N ALA A 122 9.57 12.97 -4.52
CA ALA A 122 8.31 13.03 -5.25
C ALA A 122 7.38 14.14 -4.72
N SER A 123 7.25 14.27 -3.40
CA SER A 123 6.38 15.25 -2.74
C SER A 123 6.88 16.70 -2.89
N THR A 124 8.18 16.90 -3.15
CA THR A 124 8.76 18.24 -3.35
C THR A 124 9.02 18.57 -4.82
N ASN A 125 8.44 17.80 -5.75
CA ASN A 125 8.57 18.04 -7.19
C ASN A 125 7.21 18.35 -7.81
N PRO A 126 6.83 19.64 -7.92
CA PRO A 126 5.51 20.04 -8.43
C PRO A 126 5.27 19.62 -9.88
N LYS A 127 6.33 19.45 -10.67
CA LYS A 127 6.23 19.00 -12.06
C LYS A 127 5.89 17.52 -12.17
N LEU A 128 6.28 16.74 -11.17
CA LEU A 128 6.01 15.32 -11.12
C LEU A 128 4.61 15.07 -10.54
N THR A 129 4.36 15.53 -9.32
CA THR A 129 3.19 15.11 -8.52
C THR A 129 2.15 16.20 -8.30
N GLY A 130 2.45 17.44 -8.69
CA GLY A 130 1.71 18.63 -8.28
C GLY A 130 1.97 19.05 -6.82
N TRP A 131 2.76 18.30 -6.06
CA TRP A 131 3.08 18.63 -4.66
C TRP A 131 4.40 19.41 -4.57
N ASN A 132 4.49 20.30 -3.58
CA ASN A 132 5.67 21.16 -3.36
C ASN A 132 6.27 21.05 -1.95
N TYR A 133 5.76 20.15 -1.11
CA TYR A 133 6.26 19.94 0.25
C TYR A 133 6.11 18.48 0.70
N PHE A 134 7.04 18.07 1.56
CA PHE A 134 7.01 16.80 2.27
C PHE A 134 6.28 16.95 3.61
N ASP A 135 5.43 15.98 3.95
CA ASP A 135 4.77 15.89 5.25
C ASP A 135 5.27 14.63 5.98
N PRO A 136 5.95 14.74 7.13
CA PRO A 136 6.41 13.58 7.89
C PRO A 136 5.30 12.60 8.27
N VAL A 137 4.05 13.06 8.46
CA VAL A 137 2.92 12.20 8.83
C VAL A 137 2.54 11.26 7.68
N GLU A 138 2.70 11.71 6.43
CA GLU A 138 2.44 10.90 5.24
C GLU A 138 3.54 9.86 4.96
N ALA A 139 4.66 9.88 5.70
CA ALA A 139 5.65 8.79 5.65
C ALA A 139 5.03 7.44 6.07
N GLY A 140 4.04 7.44 6.96
CA GLY A 140 3.13 6.32 7.19
C GLY A 140 3.68 5.12 7.98
N PHE A 141 4.96 5.10 8.37
CA PHE A 141 5.57 3.96 9.07
C PHE A 141 4.97 3.73 10.46
N ARG A 142 4.82 4.80 11.25
CA ARG A 142 4.16 4.73 12.56
C ARG A 142 2.71 4.28 12.42
N GLN A 143 1.97 4.88 11.49
CA GLN A 143 0.57 4.57 11.24
C GLN A 143 0.37 3.13 10.79
N MET A 144 1.28 2.59 9.99
CA MET A 144 1.27 1.18 9.58
C MET A 144 1.52 0.24 10.75
N TYR A 145 2.45 0.57 11.65
CA TYR A 145 2.67 -0.16 12.89
C TYR A 145 1.45 -0.10 13.82
N ASP A 146 0.88 1.09 14.05
CA ASP A 146 -0.27 1.28 14.93
C ASP A 146 -1.50 0.52 14.39
N LEU A 147 -1.72 0.56 13.07
CA LEU A 147 -2.77 -0.21 12.40
C LEU A 147 -2.52 -1.70 12.52
N TYR A 148 -1.30 -2.19 12.28
CA TYR A 148 -0.96 -3.60 12.44
C TYR A 148 -1.30 -4.09 13.85
N LYS A 149 -0.86 -3.36 14.88
CA LYS A 149 -1.16 -3.66 16.28
C LYS A 149 -2.66 -3.73 16.52
N PHE A 150 -3.40 -2.70 16.10
CA PHE A 150 -4.85 -2.66 16.24
C PHE A 150 -5.54 -3.86 15.59
N ILE A 151 -5.17 -4.19 14.35
CA ILE A 151 -5.73 -5.34 13.64
C ILE A 151 -5.42 -6.65 14.37
N THR A 152 -4.17 -6.85 14.83
CA THR A 152 -3.77 -8.08 15.53
C THR A 152 -4.47 -8.28 16.86
N GLU A 153 -4.74 -7.20 17.58
CA GLU A 153 -5.37 -7.25 18.90
C GLU A 153 -6.89 -7.46 18.82
N ASN A 154 -7.53 -7.07 17.71
CA ASN A 154 -9.00 -6.96 17.66
C ASN A 154 -9.68 -7.76 16.53
N ILE A 155 -9.01 -8.04 15.41
CA ILE A 155 -9.68 -8.48 14.18
C ILE A 155 -9.01 -9.71 13.57
N HIS A 156 -7.76 -9.58 13.15
CA HIS A 156 -7.02 -10.62 12.44
C HIS A 156 -5.70 -10.87 13.17
N PRO A 157 -5.57 -11.96 13.96
CA PRO A 157 -4.43 -12.16 14.85
C PRO A 157 -3.09 -12.34 14.13
N ASN A 158 -3.09 -12.76 12.86
CA ASN A 158 -1.86 -13.02 12.09
C ASN A 158 -1.89 -12.40 10.67
N PRO A 159 -1.93 -11.05 10.53
CA PRO A 159 -1.89 -10.40 9.22
C PRO A 159 -0.58 -10.69 8.49
N VAL A 160 -0.70 -10.99 7.19
CA VAL A 160 0.45 -11.24 6.31
C VAL A 160 1.26 -9.95 6.16
N VAL A 161 2.58 -10.03 6.34
CA VAL A 161 3.51 -8.93 6.09
C VAL A 161 4.49 -9.35 5.00
N VAL A 162 4.62 -8.55 3.95
CA VAL A 162 5.56 -8.75 2.84
C VAL A 162 6.60 -7.63 2.87
N ASP A 163 7.87 -7.97 2.73
CA ASP A 163 8.93 -6.98 2.51
C ASP A 163 9.13 -6.78 1.00
N ALA A 164 9.11 -5.52 0.56
CA ALA A 164 9.25 -5.15 -0.84
C ALA A 164 10.63 -5.51 -1.41
N ASP A 165 11.69 -5.55 -0.60
CA ASP A 165 13.00 -5.98 -1.07
C ASP A 165 13.03 -7.50 -1.33
N ASP A 166 12.35 -8.31 -0.51
CA ASP A 166 12.19 -9.75 -0.75
C ASP A 166 11.35 -9.99 -2.02
N LEU A 167 10.24 -9.25 -2.18
CA LEU A 167 9.40 -9.31 -3.37
C LEU A 167 10.15 -8.96 -4.65
N LEU A 168 11.03 -7.95 -4.62
CA LEU A 168 11.79 -7.56 -5.80
C LEU A 168 12.91 -8.55 -6.12
N ASP A 169 13.52 -9.17 -5.11
CA ASP A 169 14.58 -10.16 -5.32
C ASP A 169 14.04 -11.54 -5.73
N HIS A 170 12.84 -11.91 -5.25
CA HIS A 170 12.20 -13.22 -5.41
C HIS A 170 10.69 -13.07 -5.68
N PRO A 171 10.29 -12.54 -6.85
CA PRO A 171 8.90 -12.16 -7.08
C PRO A 171 7.94 -13.33 -7.12
N ASP A 172 8.31 -14.42 -7.80
CA ASP A 172 7.44 -15.60 -7.94
C ASP A 172 7.25 -16.30 -6.60
N GLU A 173 8.33 -16.51 -5.87
CA GLU A 173 8.33 -17.21 -4.59
C GLU A 173 7.60 -16.40 -3.52
N THR A 174 7.79 -15.08 -3.51
CA THR A 174 7.11 -14.16 -2.60
C THR A 174 5.61 -14.06 -2.91
N MET A 175 5.23 -13.88 -4.19
CA MET A 175 3.82 -13.79 -4.57
C MET A 175 3.08 -15.11 -4.36
N LYS A 176 3.75 -16.25 -4.60
CA LYS A 176 3.18 -17.56 -4.30
C LYS A 176 2.94 -17.75 -2.80
N SER A 177 3.94 -17.43 -1.97
CA SER A 177 3.80 -17.48 -0.51
C SER A 177 2.72 -16.53 0.01
N TYR A 178 2.61 -15.33 -0.57
CA TYR A 178 1.53 -14.39 -0.28
C TYR A 178 0.16 -14.97 -0.62
N CYS A 179 -0.01 -15.50 -1.85
CA CYS A 179 -1.28 -16.07 -2.30
C CYS A 179 -1.73 -17.24 -1.42
N ASP A 180 -0.81 -18.15 -1.07
CA ASP A 180 -1.09 -19.28 -0.17
C ASP A 180 -1.55 -18.79 1.21
N ALA A 181 -0.85 -17.79 1.77
CA ALA A 181 -1.16 -17.25 3.09
C ALA A 181 -2.54 -16.59 3.16
N ILE A 182 -2.99 -15.95 2.07
CA ILE A 182 -4.32 -15.33 2.01
C ILE A 182 -5.42 -16.25 1.42
N GLY A 183 -5.04 -17.46 1.01
CA GLY A 183 -5.94 -18.46 0.44
C GLY A 183 -6.52 -18.07 -0.91
N ILE A 184 -5.69 -17.49 -1.80
CA ILE A 184 -5.99 -17.33 -3.23
C ILE A 184 -5.03 -18.18 -4.06
N MET A 185 -5.41 -18.49 -5.29
CA MET A 185 -4.56 -19.26 -6.20
C MET A 185 -3.51 -18.33 -6.84
N TYR A 186 -2.23 -18.71 -6.74
CA TYR A 186 -1.17 -18.08 -7.51
C TYR A 186 -1.28 -18.49 -8.98
N GLU A 187 -1.20 -17.52 -9.89
CA GLU A 187 -1.10 -17.72 -11.34
C GLU A 187 0.31 -17.31 -11.80
N SER A 188 0.98 -18.11 -12.63
CA SER A 188 2.39 -17.87 -12.98
C SER A 188 2.65 -16.55 -13.72
N HIS A 189 1.62 -15.96 -14.33
CA HIS A 189 1.69 -14.65 -14.97
C HIS A 189 1.43 -13.49 -13.99
N MET A 190 1.28 -13.73 -12.68
CA MET A 190 1.10 -12.64 -11.70
C MET A 190 2.31 -11.72 -11.57
N THR A 191 3.50 -12.17 -11.95
CA THR A 191 4.74 -11.40 -11.83
C THR A 191 5.18 -10.77 -13.15
N SER A 192 4.38 -10.93 -14.22
CA SER A 192 4.63 -10.39 -15.56
C SER A 192 3.35 -9.80 -16.15
N TRP A 193 3.39 -8.55 -16.59
CA TRP A 193 2.22 -7.85 -17.13
C TRP A 193 2.59 -6.94 -18.29
N GLU A 194 1.58 -6.49 -19.04
CA GLU A 194 1.79 -5.51 -20.10
C GLU A 194 1.92 -4.09 -19.53
N PRO A 195 2.97 -3.34 -19.90
CA PRO A 195 3.05 -1.91 -19.62
C PRO A 195 1.89 -1.15 -20.27
N GLY A 196 1.42 -0.07 -19.63
CA GLY A 196 0.34 0.75 -20.20
C GLY A 196 -0.48 1.50 -19.16
N PRO A 197 -1.41 2.35 -19.59
CA PRO A 197 -2.30 3.09 -18.69
C PRO A 197 -3.26 2.16 -17.93
N VAL A 198 -3.62 2.54 -16.70
CA VAL A 198 -4.69 1.91 -15.91
C VAL A 198 -5.69 3.00 -15.57
N PRO A 199 -6.93 2.95 -16.09
CA PRO A 199 -7.90 4.04 -15.94
C PRO A 199 -8.15 4.45 -14.48
N ASP A 200 -8.15 3.51 -13.55
CA ASP A 200 -8.46 3.77 -12.13
C ASP A 200 -7.32 4.50 -11.38
N TRP A 201 -6.18 4.79 -12.02
CA TRP A 201 -4.99 5.39 -11.38
C TRP A 201 -4.81 6.89 -11.66
N ASP A 202 -5.69 7.50 -12.44
CA ASP A 202 -5.55 8.88 -12.91
C ASP A 202 -5.55 9.92 -11.78
N THR A 203 -6.22 9.63 -10.65
CA THR A 203 -6.29 10.50 -9.45
C THR A 203 -4.90 10.90 -8.93
N TRP A 204 -3.92 10.00 -9.04
CA TRP A 204 -2.56 10.21 -8.53
C TRP A 204 -1.55 10.29 -9.68
N SER A 205 -1.91 10.97 -10.76
CA SER A 205 -0.99 11.24 -11.87
C SER A 205 0.37 11.75 -11.35
N GLY A 206 1.46 11.22 -11.92
CA GLY A 206 2.83 11.49 -11.47
C GLY A 206 3.38 10.56 -10.40
N TRP A 207 2.52 9.86 -9.63
CA TRP A 207 2.98 8.93 -8.59
C TRP A 207 3.28 7.52 -9.12
N HIS A 208 2.68 7.15 -10.26
CA HIS A 208 2.62 5.78 -10.77
C HIS A 208 3.47 5.51 -12.02
N GLU A 209 4.25 6.47 -12.50
CA GLU A 209 4.96 6.36 -13.78
C GLU A 209 5.80 5.08 -13.93
N ASN A 210 6.52 4.71 -12.86
CA ASN A 210 7.36 3.51 -12.90
C ASN A 210 6.52 2.23 -13.06
N ALA A 211 5.37 2.15 -12.39
CA ALA A 211 4.48 1.01 -12.51
C ALA A 211 3.80 0.96 -13.90
N LEU A 212 3.39 2.11 -14.44
CA LEU A 212 2.82 2.22 -15.79
C LEU A 212 3.79 1.74 -16.87
N LYS A 213 5.10 1.97 -16.69
CA LYS A 213 6.18 1.59 -17.63
C LYS A 213 6.75 0.20 -17.37
N SER A 214 6.38 -0.45 -16.27
CA SER A 214 6.90 -1.76 -15.88
C SER A 214 6.13 -2.90 -16.54
N SER A 215 6.81 -4.02 -16.74
CA SER A 215 6.22 -5.28 -17.22
C SER A 215 6.30 -6.41 -16.19
N GLY A 216 6.62 -6.08 -14.94
CA GLY A 216 6.89 -7.05 -13.87
C GLY A 216 7.62 -6.40 -12.69
N PHE A 217 7.95 -7.21 -11.69
CA PHE A 217 8.81 -6.78 -10.59
C PHE A 217 10.27 -6.72 -11.06
N ALA A 218 10.88 -5.53 -11.00
CA ALA A 218 12.26 -5.35 -11.41
C ALA A 218 13.22 -5.68 -10.24
N PRO A 219 14.19 -6.60 -10.41
CA PRO A 219 15.18 -6.88 -9.37
C PRO A 219 15.91 -5.62 -8.92
N ARG A 220 16.26 -5.58 -7.64
CA ARG A 220 17.01 -4.44 -7.09
C ARG A 220 18.37 -4.34 -7.77
N SER A 221 18.72 -3.13 -8.23
CA SER A 221 20.06 -2.84 -8.78
C SER A 221 21.17 -2.96 -7.73
N GLU A 222 20.85 -2.66 -6.47
CA GLU A 222 21.77 -2.76 -5.33
C GLU A 222 21.15 -3.53 -4.16
N LYS A 223 21.85 -4.55 -3.68
CA LYS A 223 21.45 -5.34 -2.50
C LYS A 223 21.96 -4.76 -1.18
N LYS A 224 22.82 -3.75 -1.22
CA LYS A 224 23.37 -3.10 -0.02
C LYS A 224 22.31 -2.25 0.69
N PRO A 225 22.40 -2.09 2.03
CA PRO A 225 21.53 -1.16 2.74
C PRO A 225 21.67 0.25 2.16
N TYR A 226 20.53 0.83 1.75
CA TYR A 226 20.50 2.19 1.23
C TYR A 226 20.72 3.17 2.38
N LYS A 227 21.59 4.16 2.16
CA LYS A 227 21.83 5.25 3.11
C LYS A 227 21.59 6.56 2.37
N PRO A 228 20.66 7.42 2.82
CA PRO A 228 20.46 8.71 2.22
C PRO A 228 21.74 9.53 2.38
N GLU A 229 22.22 10.12 1.29
CA GLU A 229 23.40 10.98 1.35
C GLU A 229 23.02 12.26 2.11
N LYS A 230 23.73 12.57 3.21
CA LYS A 230 23.44 13.74 4.06
C LYS A 230 23.37 15.06 3.30
N ASN A 231 24.12 15.19 2.21
CA ASN A 231 24.15 16.41 1.40
C ASN A 231 23.05 16.46 0.31
N LYS A 232 22.25 15.41 0.16
CA LYS A 232 21.19 15.30 -0.86
C LYS A 232 19.77 15.35 -0.30
N VAL A 233 19.61 15.28 1.02
CA VAL A 233 18.32 15.40 1.70
C VAL A 233 18.44 16.29 2.95
N PRO A 234 17.41 17.06 3.32
CA PRO A 234 17.40 17.81 4.57
C PRO A 234 17.55 16.91 5.81
N ASP A 235 18.07 17.47 6.91
CA ASP A 235 18.22 16.74 8.19
C ASP A 235 16.90 16.18 8.74
N GLU A 236 15.78 16.85 8.45
CA GLU A 236 14.45 16.34 8.80
C GLU A 236 14.17 14.97 8.18
N ILE A 237 14.59 14.75 6.93
CA ILE A 237 14.39 13.47 6.25
C ILE A 237 15.21 12.37 6.93
N LEU A 238 16.43 12.70 7.37
CA LEU A 238 17.27 11.75 8.12
C LEU A 238 16.63 11.37 9.46
N ARG A 239 16.06 12.34 10.19
CA ARG A 239 15.33 12.09 11.44
C ARG A 239 14.11 11.20 11.22
N VAL A 240 13.29 11.50 10.20
CA VAL A 240 12.09 10.70 9.90
C VAL A 240 12.46 9.27 9.50
N VAL A 241 13.58 9.07 8.78
CA VAL A 241 14.11 7.73 8.48
C VAL A 241 14.53 6.98 9.75
N GLU A 242 15.26 7.66 10.65
CA GLU A 242 15.71 7.07 11.91
C GLU A 242 14.53 6.68 12.81
N GLU A 243 13.56 7.58 13.01
CA GLU A 243 12.34 7.33 13.77
C GLU A 243 11.51 6.19 13.14
N SER A 244 11.49 6.09 11.81
CA SER A 244 10.76 5.05 11.09
C SER A 244 11.37 3.66 11.19
N ARG A 245 12.66 3.57 11.52
CA ARG A 245 13.39 2.28 11.60
C ARG A 245 12.76 1.35 12.63
N TYR A 246 12.40 1.86 13.81
CA TYR A 246 11.76 1.06 14.86
C TYR A 246 10.46 0.40 14.37
N TYR A 247 9.59 1.16 13.70
CA TYR A 247 8.31 0.63 13.20
C TYR A 247 8.50 -0.38 12.07
N TYR A 248 9.46 -0.11 11.17
CA TYR A 248 9.84 -1.05 10.12
C TYR A 248 10.37 -2.36 10.70
N ASP A 249 11.33 -2.32 11.61
CA ASP A 249 11.95 -3.53 12.19
C ASP A 249 10.92 -4.40 12.92
N TYR A 250 9.95 -3.78 13.61
CA TYR A 250 8.84 -4.50 14.22
C TYR A 250 8.02 -5.29 13.20
N LEU A 251 7.62 -4.67 12.08
CA LEU A 251 6.87 -5.36 11.03
C LEU A 251 7.73 -6.38 10.27
N ALA A 252 8.99 -6.05 9.99
CA ALA A 252 9.93 -6.92 9.30
C ALA A 252 10.21 -8.20 10.08
N SER A 253 10.23 -8.17 11.41
CA SER A 253 10.33 -9.39 12.24
C SER A 253 9.15 -10.34 12.12
N ARG A 254 8.06 -9.92 11.46
CA ARG A 254 6.81 -10.68 11.22
C ARG A 254 6.55 -10.94 9.74
N LYS A 255 7.52 -10.63 8.87
CA LYS A 255 7.38 -10.88 7.43
C LYS A 255 7.24 -12.36 7.15
N ILE A 256 6.47 -12.69 6.12
CA ILE A 256 6.45 -14.05 5.59
C ILE A 256 7.82 -14.40 5.02
N LEU A 257 8.26 -15.63 5.26
CA LEU A 257 9.45 -16.16 4.63
C LEU A 257 9.01 -16.99 3.42
N SER A 258 9.73 -16.87 2.31
CA SER A 258 9.51 -17.79 1.20
C SER A 258 9.74 -19.23 1.68
N ILE A 259 8.74 -20.07 1.48
CA ILE A 259 8.85 -21.53 1.69
C ILE A 259 9.18 -22.26 0.38
N TYR A 260 9.37 -21.51 -0.71
CA TYR A 260 9.70 -22.02 -2.03
C TYR A 260 11.18 -21.73 -2.34
N PRO A 261 11.98 -22.76 -2.67
CA PRO A 261 13.39 -22.64 -3.00
C PRO A 261 13.66 -22.15 -4.43
#